data_AF-A0AAD5QTZ0-F1
#
_entry.id   AF-A0AAD5QTZ0-F1
#
_cell.length_a   1.000
_cell.length_b   1.000
_cell.length_c   1.000
_cell.angle_alpha   90.00
_cell.angle_beta   90.00
_cell.angle_gamma   90.00
#
_symmetry.space_group_name_H-M   'P 1'
#
loop_
_entity.id
_entity.type
_entity.pdbx_description
1 polymer ?
#
loop_
_entity_poly.entity_id
_entity_poly.type
_entity_poly.pdbx_seq_one_letter_code
_entity_poly.pdbx_strand_id
1 'polypeptide(L)' 'MWNYEVSFGVERVGAHSHIHGLGVASNFDPEDVADGMVGQIRARKAAAIVVKMVQVCSCWS' A
#
# COMPACT_ATOMS: atom_id res chain seq x y z
N MET A 1 24.88 -24.21 -9.76
CA MET A 1 25.47 -22.87 -9.55
C MET A 1 24.75 -21.92 -10.50
N TRP A 2 23.61 -21.37 -10.07
CA TRP A 2 22.94 -20.28 -10.77
C TRP A 2 23.03 -19.08 -9.84
N ASN A 3 23.84 -18.10 -10.24
CA ASN A 3 23.98 -16.85 -9.52
C ASN A 3 22.71 -16.04 -9.76
N TYR A 4 21.89 -15.91 -8.73
CA TYR A 4 20.78 -14.96 -8.71
C TYR A 4 21.39 -13.57 -8.48
N GLU A 5 21.64 -12.82 -9.55
CA GLU A 5 21.80 -11.37 -9.43
C GLU A 5 20.42 -10.76 -9.19
N VAL A 6 20.17 -10.37 -7.94
CA VAL A 6 19.02 -9.57 -7.57
C VAL A 6 19.25 -8.16 -8.11
N SER A 7 18.73 -7.87 -9.29
CA SER A 7 18.62 -6.50 -9.78
C SER A 7 17.55 -5.78 -8.97
N PHE A 8 17.96 -4.86 -8.09
CA PHE A 8 17.05 -3.95 -7.41
C PHE A 8 16.43 -3.05 -8.49
N GLY A 9 15.12 -3.22 -8.73
CA GLY A 9 14.43 -2.65 -9.88
C GLY A 9 14.69 -1.16 -10.06
N VAL A 10 14.76 -0.72 -11.33
CA VAL A 10 14.87 0.70 -11.68
C VAL A 10 13.63 1.43 -11.18
N GLU A 11 13.78 2.18 -10.09
CA GLU A 11 12.75 3.08 -9.54
C GLU A 11 12.47 4.19 -10.56
N ARG A 12 11.32 4.11 -11.25
CA ARG A 12 10.86 5.22 -12.08
C ARG A 12 10.30 6.29 -11.14
N VAL A 13 10.85 7.51 -11.18
CA VAL A 13 10.24 8.68 -10.53
C VAL A 13 8.90 8.96 -11.24
N GLY A 14 7.85 8.28 -10.80
CA GLY A 14 6.50 8.39 -11.34
C GLY A 14 5.70 9.48 -10.64
N ALA A 15 4.58 9.90 -11.24
CA ALA A 15 3.67 10.90 -10.66
C ALA A 15 3.14 10.53 -9.26
N HIS A 16 3.30 9.28 -8.83
CA HIS A 16 2.87 8.77 -7.52
C HIS A 16 4.05 8.52 -6.57
N SER A 17 5.23 9.08 -6.84
CA SER A 17 6.42 8.96 -5.98
C SER A 17 6.23 9.52 -4.56
N HIS A 18 5.20 10.34 -4.35
CA HIS A 18 4.85 10.95 -3.07
C HIS A 18 3.83 10.15 -2.25
N ILE A 19 3.30 9.04 -2.78
CA ILE A 19 2.33 8.19 -2.08
C ILE A 19 3.11 7.10 -1.35
N HIS A 20 3.15 7.17 -0.02
CA HIS A 20 3.91 6.25 0.83
C HIS A 20 3.05 5.19 1.53
N GLY A 21 1.73 5.36 1.49
CA GLY A 21 0.78 4.50 2.18
C GLY A 21 -0.67 4.88 1.89
N LEU A 22 -1.60 4.12 2.45
CA LEU A 22 -3.03 4.38 2.31
C LEU A 22 -3.54 5.49 3.25
N GLY A 23 -2.77 5.88 4.27
CA GLY A 23 -3.15 6.90 5.23
C GLY A 23 -4.38 6.55 6.06
N VAL A 24 -4.55 5.28 6.41
CA VAL A 24 -5.71 4.77 7.14
C VAL A 24 -5.29 4.44 8.57
N ALA A 25 -6.02 4.96 9.55
CA ALA A 25 -5.76 4.67 10.96
C ALA A 25 -6.11 3.22 11.32
N SER A 26 -5.72 2.77 12.51
CA SER A 26 -5.92 1.40 12.98
C SER A 26 -7.39 0.96 13.09
N ASN A 27 -8.32 1.91 13.09
CA ASN A 27 -9.77 1.71 13.07
C ASN A 27 -10.36 1.59 11.65
N PHE A 28 -9.53 1.54 10.60
CA PHE A 28 -9.95 1.53 9.19
C PHE A 28 -10.60 2.83 8.70
N ASP A 29 -10.48 3.93 9.45
CA ASP A 29 -10.95 5.24 9.00
C ASP A 29 -9.77 6.04 8.41
N PRO A 30 -9.87 6.45 7.12
CA PRO A 30 -8.88 7.34 6.51
C PRO A 30 -9.09 8.78 6.96
N GLU A 31 -7.98 9.48 7.19
CA GLU A 31 -7.97 10.93 7.38
C GLU A 31 -8.11 11.67 6.05
N ASP A 32 -8.55 12.93 6.06
CA ASP A 32 -8.73 13.73 4.84
C ASP A 32 -7.43 13.92 4.05
N VAL A 33 -6.28 13.97 4.73
CA VAL A 33 -4.95 14.02 4.12
C VAL A 33 -4.00 13.14 4.93
N ALA A 34 -3.44 12.08 4.34
CA ALA A 34 -2.46 11.23 4.99
C ALA A 34 -1.64 10.40 3.98
N ASP A 35 -0.37 10.12 4.29
CA ASP A 35 0.57 9.30 3.50
C ASP A 35 0.69 9.66 2.00
N GLY A 36 0.48 10.94 1.67
CA GLY A 36 0.49 11.44 0.29
C GLY A 36 -0.84 11.25 -0.45
N MET A 37 -1.86 10.67 0.19
CA MET A 37 -3.23 10.61 -0.31
C MET A 37 -4.07 11.78 0.23
N VAL A 38 -4.96 12.31 -0.61
CA VAL A 38 -5.92 13.37 -0.26
C VAL A 38 -7.34 12.93 -0.65
N GLY A 39 -8.26 13.02 0.30
CA GLY A 39 -9.67 12.68 0.10
C GLY A 39 -9.89 11.19 -0.21
N GLN A 40 -10.84 10.90 -1.11
CA GLN A 40 -11.23 9.53 -1.52
C GLN A 40 -11.50 8.57 -0.34
N ILE A 41 -12.16 9.10 0.70
CA ILE A 41 -12.39 8.43 1.99
C ILE A 41 -13.02 7.04 1.82
N ARG A 42 -14.07 6.94 1.00
CA ARG A 42 -14.77 5.65 0.76
C ARG A 42 -13.87 4.62 0.08
N ALA A 43 -13.10 5.04 -0.93
CA ALA A 43 -12.21 4.15 -1.67
C ALA A 43 -11.04 3.68 -0.80
N ARG A 44 -10.45 4.57 0.00
CA ARG A 44 -9.35 4.25 0.92
C ARG A 44 -9.80 3.31 2.03
N LYS A 45 -11.01 3.50 2.57
CA LYS A 45 -11.61 2.58 3.54
C LYS A 45 -11.81 1.17 2.96
N ALA A 46 -12.34 1.07 1.75
CA ALA A 46 -12.50 -0.21 1.06
C ALA A 46 -11.13 -0.89 0.81
N ALA A 47 -10.14 -0.13 0.33
CA ALA A 47 -8.79 -0.63 0.10
C ALA A 47 -8.12 -1.14 1.40
N ALA A 48 -8.32 -0.46 2.53
CA ALA A 48 -7.81 -0.91 3.83
C ALA A 48 -8.36 -2.28 4.25
N ILE A 49 -9.66 -2.53 3.99
CA ILE A 49 -10.28 -3.83 4.25
C ILE A 49 -9.66 -4.91 3.37
N VAL A 50 -9.48 -4.64 2.07
CA VAL A 50 -8.86 -5.59 1.13
C VAL A 50 -7.43 -5.93 1.55
N VAL A 51 -6.62 -4.94 1.94
CA VAL A 51 -5.27 -5.16 2.46
C VAL A 51 -5.31 -6.08 3.68
N LYS A 52 -6.26 -5.86 4.59
CA LYS A 52 -6.41 -6.73 5.76
C LYS A 52 -6.81 -8.17 5.38
N MET A 53 -7.70 -8.34 4.42
CA MET A 53 -8.09 -9.67 3.93
C MET A 53 -6.88 -10.43 3.36
N VAL A 54 -6.03 -9.76 2.58
CA VAL A 54 -4.81 -10.36 2.02
C VAL A 54 -3.82 -10.74 3.12
N GLN A 55 -3.60 -9.88 4.11
CA GLN A 55 -2.73 -10.17 5.25
C GLN A 55 -3.22 -11.34 6.12
N VAL A 56 -4.54 -11.51 6.24
CA VAL A 56 -5.12 -12.66 6.94
C VAL A 56 -4.94 -13.94 6.13
N CYS A 57 -5.06 -13.87 4.80
CA CYS A 57 -4.85 -15.00 3.91
C CYS A 57 -3.38 -15.42 3.76
N SER A 58 -2.40 -14.58 4.06
CA SER A 58 -0.98 -14.96 3.95
C SER A 58 -0.50 -16.01 4.97
N CYS A 59 -1.38 -16.52 5.84
CA CYS A 59 -1.10 -17.66 6.72
C CYS A 59 -1.34 -19.04 6.04
N TRP A 60 -1.60 -19.07 4.72
CA TRP A 60 -1.82 -20.30 3.94
C TRP A 60 -0.54 -20.89 3.34
N SER A 61 0.57 -20.86 4.08
CA SER A 61 1.82 -21.57 3.75
C SER A 61 2.48 -22.09 5.02
#